data_AF-A0A2N4TYT9-F1
#
_entry.id   AF-A0A2N4TYT9-F1
#
_cell.length_a   1.000
_cell.length_b   1.000
_cell.length_c   1.000
_cell.angle_alpha   90.00
_cell.angle_beta   90.00
_cell.angle_gamma   90.00
#
_symmetry.space_group_name_H-M   'P 1'
#
loop_
_entity.id
_entity.type
_entity.pdbx_description
1 polymer ?
#
loop_
_entity_poly.entity_id
_entity_poly.type
_entity_poly.pdbx_seq_one_letter_code
_entity_poly.pdbx_strand_id
1 'polypeptide(L)'
;MHLVTAFLLSVATTAGGAQQMPQSMHADEKIKQSVVDVYGEPKTRAEVRADLALWKRAGMGKFSRGHPDTFSPKYKAAYAEYVRLRSGPEYQQEVQRQLAK
;
A
#
# COMPACT_ATOMS: atom_id res chain seq x y z
N MET A 1 -2.09 5.64 38.81
CA MET A 1 -1.62 4.40 38.15
C MET A 1 -2.39 3.23 38.77
N HIS A 2 -3.59 2.95 38.28
CA HIS A 2 -4.38 1.83 38.79
C HIS A 2 -4.07 0.58 37.95
N LEU A 3 -3.51 -0.45 38.60
CA LEU A 3 -3.32 -1.79 38.06
C LEU A 3 -4.69 -2.41 37.75
N VAL A 4 -4.86 -2.99 36.57
CA VAL A 4 -6.00 -3.88 36.28
C VAL A 4 -5.48 -5.30 36.15
N THR A 5 -5.63 -5.99 37.27
CA THR A 5 -5.87 -7.40 37.54
C THR A 5 -6.05 -8.31 36.31
N ALA A 6 -5.18 -9.31 36.21
CA ALA A 6 -5.39 -10.50 35.40
C ALA A 6 -6.63 -11.26 35.89
N PHE A 7 -7.47 -11.71 34.96
CA PHE A 7 -8.48 -12.73 35.24
C PHE A 7 -8.37 -13.83 34.20
N LEU A 8 -7.66 -14.89 34.57
CA LEU A 8 -7.72 -16.19 33.91
C LEU A 8 -9.04 -16.83 34.31
N LEU A 9 -9.93 -17.08 33.35
CA LEU A 9 -11.01 -18.04 33.52
C LEU A 9 -11.00 -19.03 32.35
N SER A 10 -10.40 -20.18 32.61
CA SER A 10 -10.58 -21.38 31.80
C SER A 10 -11.92 -22.02 32.17
N VAL A 11 -12.80 -22.20 31.19
CA VAL A 11 -13.88 -23.18 31.23
C VAL A 11 -13.60 -24.23 30.17
N ALA A 12 -13.37 -25.46 30.62
CA ALA A 12 -13.36 -26.65 29.77
C ALA A 12 -14.65 -27.42 30.06
N THR A 13 -15.50 -27.65 29.06
CA THR A 13 -16.62 -28.59 29.17
C THR A 13 -16.98 -29.20 27.80
N THR A 14 -16.56 -30.46 27.66
CA THR A 14 -17.09 -31.61 26.89
C THR A 14 -17.58 -31.49 25.44
N ALA A 15 -16.79 -32.12 24.56
CA ALA A 15 -17.18 -33.04 23.49
C ALA A 15 -18.63 -33.01 22.96
N GLY A 16 -18.81 -32.27 21.86
CA GLY A 16 -19.83 -32.53 20.86
C GLY A 16 -19.16 -32.49 19.50
N GLY A 17 -19.10 -33.65 18.82
CA GLY A 17 -18.59 -33.77 17.46
C GLY A 17 -19.47 -33.00 16.47
N ALA A 18 -19.23 -31.71 16.33
CA ALA A 18 -19.49 -30.97 15.11
C ALA A 18 -18.10 -30.56 14.61
N GLN A 19 -17.67 -31.14 13.49
CA GLN A 19 -16.50 -30.67 12.77
C GLN A 19 -16.68 -29.19 12.47
N GLN A 20 -16.15 -28.31 13.32
CA GLN A 20 -15.77 -26.97 12.92
C GLN A 20 -14.80 -27.20 11.75
N MET A 21 -15.20 -26.81 10.54
CA MET A 21 -14.27 -26.60 9.43
C MET A 21 -13.61 -25.23 9.66
N PRO A 22 -12.35 -25.14 10.15
CA PRO A 22 -11.68 -23.88 10.37
C PRO A 22 -10.52 -23.82 9.38
N GLN A 23 -10.77 -23.80 8.06
CA GLN A 23 -9.67 -23.83 7.08
C GLN A 23 -9.80 -22.92 5.87
N SER A 24 -10.96 -22.38 5.53
CA SER A 24 -11.06 -21.46 4.36
C SER A 24 -10.62 -20.02 4.68
N MET A 25 -11.04 -19.45 5.81
CA MET A 25 -10.70 -18.05 6.16
C MET A 25 -9.20 -17.84 6.39
N HIS A 26 -8.52 -18.78 7.06
CA HIS A 26 -7.08 -18.71 7.29
C HIS A 26 -6.27 -18.89 5.99
N ALA A 27 -6.77 -19.65 5.01
CA ALA A 27 -6.11 -19.81 3.73
C ALA A 27 -6.20 -18.52 2.90
N ASP A 28 -7.38 -17.88 2.84
CA ASP A 28 -7.58 -16.63 2.12
C ASP A 28 -6.80 -15.46 2.74
N GLU A 29 -6.74 -15.40 4.06
CA GLU A 29 -5.95 -14.40 4.79
C GLU A 29 -4.45 -14.60 4.58
N LYS A 30 -3.98 -15.86 4.62
CA LYS A 30 -2.59 -16.22 4.30
C LYS A 30 -2.22 -15.88 2.86
N ILE A 31 -3.14 -16.03 1.91
CA ILE A 31 -2.94 -15.63 0.51
C ILE A 31 -2.92 -14.10 0.38
N LYS A 32 -3.80 -13.37 1.05
CA LYS A 32 -3.79 -11.89 1.01
C LYS A 32 -2.53 -11.33 1.62
N GLN A 33 -2.11 -11.85 2.77
CA GLN A 33 -0.88 -11.42 3.43
C GLN A 33 0.34 -11.68 2.53
N SER A 34 0.43 -12.86 1.91
CA SER A 34 1.55 -13.15 1.02
C SER A 34 1.57 -12.26 -0.22
N VAL A 35 0.40 -11.87 -0.74
CA VAL A 35 0.31 -10.91 -1.86
C VAL A 35 0.80 -9.52 -1.43
N VAL A 36 0.43 -9.05 -0.24
CA VAL A 36 0.92 -7.77 0.31
C VAL A 36 2.42 -7.83 0.60
N ASP A 37 2.93 -8.93 1.14
CA ASP A 37 4.36 -9.09 1.42
C ASP A 37 5.22 -9.07 0.13
N VAL A 38 4.69 -9.61 -0.97
CA VAL A 38 5.41 -9.70 -2.26
C VAL A 38 5.26 -8.43 -3.09
N TYR A 39 4.06 -7.83 -3.14
CA TYR A 39 3.73 -6.73 -4.07
C TYR A 39 3.47 -5.38 -3.39
N GLY A 40 3.38 -5.36 -2.07
CA GLY A 40 2.97 -4.20 -1.28
C GLY A 40 1.45 -4.02 -1.23
N GLU A 41 1.02 -3.01 -0.47
CA GLU A 41 -0.39 -2.62 -0.37
C GLU A 41 -0.95 -2.20 -1.74
N PRO A 42 -2.15 -2.67 -2.11
CA PRO A 42 -2.77 -2.29 -3.37
C PRO A 42 -3.10 -0.80 -3.39
N LYS A 43 -2.80 -0.13 -4.51
CA LYS A 43 -3.11 1.29 -4.70
C LYS A 43 -4.55 1.50 -5.18
N THR A 44 -5.21 2.49 -4.61
CA THR A 44 -6.48 3.00 -5.12
C THR A 44 -6.30 3.74 -6.44
N ARG A 45 -7.40 3.92 -7.17
CA ARG A 45 -7.39 4.70 -8.42
C ARG A 45 -6.97 6.16 -8.23
N ALA A 46 -7.33 6.77 -7.10
CA ALA A 46 -6.95 8.15 -6.78
C ALA A 46 -5.43 8.25 -6.57
N GLU A 47 -4.83 7.29 -5.88
CA GLU A 47 -3.38 7.19 -5.67
C GLU A 47 -2.60 6.99 -6.97
N VAL A 48 -3.07 6.11 -7.85
CA VAL A 48 -2.46 5.91 -9.17
C VAL A 48 -2.49 7.22 -9.99
N ARG A 49 -3.62 7.93 -9.97
CA ARG A 49 -3.77 9.23 -10.64
C ARG A 49 -2.87 10.30 -10.02
N ALA A 50 -2.69 10.26 -8.70
CA ALA A 50 -1.81 11.18 -8.00
C ALA A 50 -0.34 10.94 -8.35
N ASP A 51 0.11 9.69 -8.29
CA ASP A 51 1.45 9.27 -8.73
C ASP A 51 1.69 9.74 -10.19
N LEU A 52 0.73 9.53 -11.10
CA LEU A 52 0.84 9.96 -12.50
C LEU A 52 0.91 11.49 -12.67
N ALA A 53 0.14 12.24 -11.88
CA ALA A 53 0.16 13.70 -11.95
C ALA A 53 1.51 14.27 -11.49
N LEU A 54 2.05 13.76 -10.38
CA LEU A 54 3.37 14.16 -9.88
C LEU A 54 4.49 13.75 -10.83
N TRP A 55 4.40 12.55 -11.41
CA TRP A 55 5.35 12.07 -12.41
C TRP A 55 5.41 13.00 -13.63
N LYS A 56 4.24 13.44 -14.14
CA LYS A 56 4.19 14.44 -15.20
C LYS A 56 4.74 15.80 -14.76
N ARG A 57 4.41 16.27 -13.55
CA ARG A 57 4.88 17.54 -12.98
C ARG A 57 6.40 17.59 -12.86
N ALA A 58 7.03 16.50 -12.44
CA ALA A 58 8.49 16.36 -12.38
C ALA A 58 9.17 16.31 -13.78
N GLY A 59 8.37 16.35 -14.85
CA GLY A 59 8.85 16.30 -16.22
C GLY A 59 9.24 14.90 -16.68
N MET A 60 8.86 13.84 -15.97
CA MET A 60 9.13 12.47 -16.41
C MET A 60 8.34 12.08 -17.67
N GLY A 61 7.25 12.79 -17.97
CA GLY A 61 6.47 12.62 -19.20
C GLY A 61 7.28 12.68 -20.49
N LYS A 62 8.39 13.42 -20.52
CA LYS A 62 9.27 13.49 -21.70
C LYS A 62 10.02 12.19 -21.99
N PHE A 63 10.13 11.31 -21.00
CA PHE A 63 10.83 10.01 -21.07
C PHE A 63 9.88 8.83 -21.24
N SER A 64 8.58 9.08 -21.47
CA SER A 64 7.56 8.03 -21.56
C SER A 64 7.59 7.22 -22.85
N ARG A 65 8.27 7.72 -23.88
CA ARG A 65 8.25 7.17 -25.24
C ARG A 65 9.58 6.52 -25.56
N GLY A 66 9.53 5.32 -26.14
CA GLY A 66 10.72 4.58 -26.57
C GLY A 66 11.55 4.11 -25.37
N HIS A 67 12.87 4.04 -25.58
CA HIS A 67 13.82 3.66 -24.54
C HIS A 67 14.54 4.92 -24.02
N PRO A 68 14.11 5.50 -22.90
CA PRO A 68 14.78 6.66 -22.34
C PRO A 68 16.15 6.27 -21.81
N ASP A 69 17.15 7.12 -22.03
CA ASP A 69 18.43 7.01 -21.33
C ASP A 69 18.25 7.35 -19.85
N THR A 70 18.13 6.31 -19.03
CA THR A 70 17.96 6.40 -17.58
C THR A 70 19.24 6.82 -16.84
N PHE A 71 20.40 6.76 -17.50
CA PHE A 71 21.67 7.22 -16.94
C PHE A 71 21.90 8.72 -17.17
N SER A 72 21.19 9.32 -18.12
CA SER A 72 21.30 10.74 -18.45
C SER A 72 21.08 11.64 -17.22
N PRO A 73 21.84 12.74 -17.08
CA PRO A 73 21.63 13.70 -16.01
C PRO A 73 20.21 14.27 -15.97
N LYS A 74 19.60 14.47 -17.14
CA LYS A 74 18.23 15.00 -17.28
C LYS A 74 17.18 14.03 -16.74
N TYR A 75 17.36 12.73 -16.97
CA TYR A 75 16.46 11.70 -16.41
C TYR A 75 16.61 11.65 -14.89
N LYS A 76 17.85 11.55 -14.40
CA LYS A 76 18.13 11.51 -12.96
C LYS A 76 17.56 12.72 -12.23
N ALA A 77 17.71 13.93 -12.77
CA ALA A 77 17.15 15.14 -12.19
C ALA A 77 15.62 15.11 -12.13
N ALA A 78 14.95 14.72 -13.22
CA ALA A 78 13.49 14.62 -13.25
C ALA A 78 12.97 13.53 -12.29
N TYR A 79 13.68 12.40 -12.22
CA TYR A 79 13.31 11.31 -11.32
C TYR A 79 13.50 11.69 -9.85
N ALA A 80 14.61 12.37 -9.51
CA ALA A 80 14.84 12.87 -8.15
C ALA A 80 13.72 13.84 -7.71
N GLU A 81 13.27 14.72 -8.61
CA GLU A 81 12.15 15.62 -8.32
C GLU A 81 10.83 14.86 -8.14
N TYR A 82 10.57 13.83 -8.95
CA TYR A 82 9.40 12.96 -8.75
C TYR A 82 9.44 12.29 -7.37
N VAL A 83 10.59 11.73 -6.97
CA VAL A 83 10.75 11.11 -5.65
C VAL A 83 10.50 12.13 -4.54
N ARG A 84 11.08 13.34 -4.63
CA ARG A 84 10.88 14.42 -3.66
C ARG A 84 9.39 14.75 -3.49
N LEU A 85 8.68 14.99 -4.60
CA LEU A 85 7.25 15.29 -4.61
C LEU A 85 6.42 14.15 -4.02
N ARG A 86 6.76 12.90 -4.37
CA ARG A 86 6.02 11.72 -3.92
C ARG A 86 6.22 11.43 -2.43
N SER A 87 7.42 11.70 -1.91
CA SER A 87 7.73 11.55 -0.49
C SER A 87 7.21 12.70 0.38
N GLY A 88 6.83 13.81 -0.24
CA GLY A 88 6.38 15.02 0.44
C GLY A 88 4.86 15.12 0.63
N PRO A 89 4.39 16.21 1.27
CA PRO A 89 2.96 16.47 1.44
C PRO A 89 2.21 16.63 0.10
N GLU A 90 2.92 16.90 -1.00
CA GLU A 90 2.35 17.07 -2.33
C GLU A 90 1.59 15.83 -2.80
N TYR A 91 2.03 14.62 -2.43
CA TYR A 91 1.33 13.39 -2.78
C TYR A 91 -0.04 13.30 -2.13
N GLN A 92 -0.13 13.52 -0.82
CA GLN A 92 -1.41 13.43 -0.12
C GLN A 92 -2.38 14.52 -0.58
N GLN A 93 -1.88 15.74 -0.81
CA GLN A 93 -2.69 16.83 -1.39
C GLN A 93 -3.23 16.45 -2.78
N GLU A 94 -2.40 15.82 -3.61
CA GLU A 94 -2.80 15.34 -4.92
C GLU A 94 -3.86 14.23 -4.81
N VAL A 95 -3.68 13.25 -3.92
CA VAL A 95 -4.67 12.19 -3.66
C VAL A 95 -6.03 12.79 -3.28
N GLN A 96 -6.06 13.71 -2.32
CA GLN A 96 -7.30 14.39 -1.91
C GLN A 96 -7.96 15.11 -3.09
N ARG A 97 -7.18 15.77 -3.94
CA ARG A 97 -7.71 16.42 -5.14
C ARG A 97 -8.28 15.42 -6.16
N GLN A 98 -7.73 14.21 -6.26
CA GLN A 98 -8.25 13.18 -7.16
C GLN A 98 -9.49 12.47 -6.60
N LEU A 99 -9.68 12.47 -5.28
CA LEU A 99 -10.89 11.98 -4.61
C LEU A 99 -12.06 12.94 -4.73
N ALA A 100 -11.79 14.25 -4.81
CA ALA A 100 -12.82 15.28 -4.94
C ALA A 100 -13.37 15.47 -6.37
N LYS A 101 -13.01 14.59 -7.32
CA LYS A 101 -13.43 14.65 -8.73
C LYS A 101 -14.34 13.48 -9.08
#